data_AF-A0A926AH34-F1
#
_entry.id   AF-A0A926AH34-F1
#
_cell.length_a   1.000
_cell.length_b   1.000
_cell.length_c   1.000
_cell.angle_alpha   90.00
_cell.angle_beta   90.00
_cell.angle_gamma   90.00
#
_symmetry.space_group_name_H-M   'P 1'
#
loop_
_entity.id
_entity.type
_entity.pdbx_description
1 polymer ?
#
loop_
_entity_poly.entity_id
_entity_poly.type
_entity_poly.pdbx_seq_one_letter_code
_entity_poly.pdbx_strand_id
1 'polypeptide(L)'
;MTEIAWRAWSEEAFTEAQLQNKPVLLSIVAPWCQFCRAMDEQTFSNEAIAQFIGDNLIPVRVDSDKRPDVNGRYTQGGWPTTCVLSPEGDLIWGGTFVPADGMAQLLPQIVHAFRNDKQGMANHIAQTREQVQQQTTAPPLDASLQVTPDIVRNAVLGAKQNFDFAFGGFGKEQKFPHVDALELCLEQYAASVRAGQPDADFAIMLEKTLVGMVDGDLHDQGAGGFFRYTQTPDWRAPQVEKLLEDNALVARSLAHAYQVLGDERWHAAAKKTISYLDDILYDTNRGTWGASQYADAEYYAQPLAERADWNPPTVDPTVLAGPNSLAVRAHVAWWQATGDTASLEKAKLGLDFITHHLLKPDGALDHFLPEDDTDLESVGRIPTGLLSDSADYIAAALDLYEAGQGVSYLDSADLVASWVRGHLEDPRGSALFDSVVRPDAVGNLKVGTKDVPDNMQAADALLRLYLLTGDEEHARLAQRTLQAFIPASSQLGFFGAGFALAAQRALLPPILVHVLGNESAPETQALVAAANRAYRFERAVQPLDPANPDDAEHIETLGYKPSALPVAYVCVATRCLEPTSDADALSGLVSTAS
;
A
#
# COMPACT_ATOMS: atom_id res chain seq x y z
N MET A 1 -35.35 -21.76 6.02
CA MET A 1 -33.89 -21.78 6.21
C MET A 1 -33.58 -20.72 7.23
N THR A 2 -32.98 -21.11 8.36
CA THR A 2 -32.50 -20.15 9.36
C THR A 2 -31.21 -19.53 8.81
N GLU A 3 -31.24 -18.22 8.53
CA GLU A 3 -30.07 -17.47 8.09
C GLU A 3 -29.41 -16.77 9.29
N ILE A 4 -28.08 -16.62 9.25
CA ILE A 4 -27.37 -15.91 10.30
C ILE A 4 -27.61 -14.41 10.14
N ALA A 5 -28.20 -13.78 11.15
CA ALA A 5 -28.40 -12.33 11.20
C ALA A 5 -27.08 -11.61 11.54
N TRP A 6 -26.18 -11.50 10.58
CA TRP A 6 -24.89 -10.82 10.71
C TRP A 6 -25.08 -9.34 11.07
N ARG A 7 -24.23 -8.86 11.99
CA ARG A 7 -24.13 -7.44 12.35
C ARG A 7 -22.81 -6.87 11.84
N ALA A 8 -22.78 -5.57 11.60
CA ALA A 8 -21.54 -4.85 11.42
C ALA A 8 -20.69 -4.86 12.71
N TRP A 9 -19.39 -4.59 12.58
CA TRP A 9 -18.55 -4.27 13.73
C TRP A 9 -18.93 -2.88 14.28
N SER A 10 -19.71 -2.87 15.36
CA SER A 10 -20.26 -1.64 15.95
C SER A 10 -20.34 -1.70 17.48
N GLU A 11 -20.48 -0.55 18.13
CA GLU A 11 -20.64 -0.49 19.60
C GLU A 11 -21.95 -1.16 20.04
N GLU A 12 -23.00 -1.11 19.23
CA GLU A 12 -24.29 -1.72 19.49
C GLU A 12 -24.18 -3.25 19.56
N ALA A 13 -23.46 -3.87 18.62
CA ALA A 13 -23.26 -5.32 18.60
C ALA A 13 -22.54 -5.82 19.86
N PHE A 14 -21.53 -5.08 20.32
CA PHE A 14 -20.76 -5.45 21.52
C PHE A 14 -21.48 -5.09 22.82
N THR A 15 -22.28 -4.03 22.82
CA THR A 15 -23.20 -3.74 23.92
C THR A 15 -24.25 -4.84 24.07
N GLU A 16 -24.81 -5.33 22.96
CA GLU A 16 -25.71 -6.48 22.95
C GLU A 16 -25.02 -7.73 23.50
N ALA A 17 -23.77 -8.00 23.07
CA ALA A 17 -22.99 -9.12 23.56
C ALA A 17 -22.79 -9.07 25.08
N GLN A 18 -22.51 -7.90 25.63
CA GLN A 18 -22.35 -7.69 27.08
C GLN A 18 -23.67 -7.86 27.82
N LEU A 19 -24.76 -7.25 27.34
CA LEU A 19 -26.09 -7.35 27.96
C LEU A 19 -26.63 -8.78 27.97
N GLN A 20 -26.40 -9.54 26.88
CA GLN A 20 -26.82 -10.94 26.78
C GLN A 20 -25.81 -11.90 27.41
N ASN A 21 -24.63 -11.41 27.82
CA ASN A 21 -23.49 -12.21 28.27
C ASN A 21 -23.19 -13.38 27.31
N LYS A 22 -23.07 -13.04 26.02
CA LYS A 22 -22.78 -13.98 24.92
C LYS A 22 -21.44 -13.61 24.26
N PRO A 23 -20.62 -14.60 23.86
CA PRO A 23 -19.44 -14.31 23.06
C PRO A 23 -19.83 -13.81 21.66
N VAL A 24 -18.90 -13.11 21.01
CA VAL A 24 -19.06 -12.63 19.64
C VAL A 24 -18.41 -13.63 18.68
N LEU A 25 -19.13 -14.03 17.62
CA LEU A 25 -18.53 -14.73 16.48
C LEU A 25 -18.15 -13.68 15.44
N LEU A 26 -16.85 -13.44 15.27
CA LEU A 26 -16.33 -12.56 14.22
C LEU A 26 -15.98 -13.40 12.99
N SER A 27 -16.55 -13.04 11.85
CA SER A 27 -16.15 -13.55 10.53
C SER A 27 -15.59 -12.39 9.69
N ILE A 28 -14.29 -12.44 9.41
CA ILE A 28 -13.63 -11.49 8.51
C ILE A 28 -13.50 -12.16 7.15
N VAL A 29 -14.03 -11.50 6.13
CA VAL A 29 -14.10 -12.02 4.77
C VAL A 29 -13.59 -10.98 3.79
N ALA A 30 -13.20 -11.44 2.61
CA ALA A 30 -12.92 -10.56 1.48
C ALA A 30 -13.85 -10.93 0.32
N PRO A 31 -14.42 -9.95 -0.39
CA PRO A 31 -15.39 -10.19 -1.45
C PRO A 31 -14.83 -11.08 -2.58
N TRP A 32 -13.56 -10.89 -2.90
CA TRP A 32 -12.83 -11.64 -3.92
C TRP A 32 -12.38 -13.06 -3.50
N CYS A 33 -12.50 -13.42 -2.22
CA CYS A 33 -11.92 -14.66 -1.70
C CYS A 33 -12.80 -15.90 -1.94
N GLN A 34 -12.27 -16.87 -2.68
CA GLN A 34 -12.95 -18.15 -2.95
C GLN A 34 -13.25 -18.96 -1.68
N PHE A 35 -12.33 -18.97 -0.71
CA PHE A 35 -12.51 -19.73 0.53
C PHE A 35 -13.56 -19.10 1.44
N CYS A 36 -13.77 -17.78 1.36
CA CYS A 36 -14.84 -17.12 2.09
C CYS A 36 -16.21 -17.60 1.58
N ARG A 37 -16.41 -17.58 0.25
CA ARG A 37 -17.64 -18.08 -0.37
C ARG A 37 -17.87 -19.56 -0.06
N ALA A 38 -16.83 -20.39 -0.16
CA ALA A 38 -16.91 -21.80 0.19
C ALA A 38 -17.33 -22.00 1.67
N MET A 39 -16.90 -21.12 2.58
CA MET A 39 -17.28 -21.20 4.00
C MET A 39 -18.74 -20.81 4.22
N ASP A 40 -19.23 -19.80 3.51
CA ASP A 40 -20.65 -19.43 3.53
C ASP A 40 -21.53 -20.59 3.01
N GLU A 41 -21.15 -21.17 1.87
CA GLU A 41 -21.90 -22.25 1.21
C GLU A 41 -21.88 -23.56 1.97
N GLN A 42 -20.75 -23.94 2.59
CA GLN A 42 -20.57 -25.26 3.19
C GLN A 42 -20.80 -25.27 4.69
N THR A 43 -20.47 -24.17 5.39
CA THR A 43 -20.48 -24.11 6.86
C THR A 43 -21.63 -23.26 7.38
N PHE A 44 -21.75 -22.00 6.96
CA PHE A 44 -22.74 -21.08 7.53
C PHE A 44 -24.16 -21.31 6.98
N SER A 45 -24.32 -21.96 5.82
CA SER A 45 -25.60 -22.40 5.28
C SER A 45 -26.24 -23.58 6.05
N ASN A 46 -25.47 -24.27 6.90
CA ASN A 46 -25.98 -25.39 7.68
C ASN A 46 -26.95 -24.91 8.76
N GLU A 47 -28.22 -25.31 8.67
CA GLU A 47 -29.29 -24.83 9.56
C GLU A 47 -29.00 -25.05 11.05
N ALA A 48 -28.36 -26.17 11.42
CA ALA A 48 -28.05 -26.46 12.82
C ALA A 48 -26.95 -25.53 13.36
N ILE A 49 -25.96 -25.20 12.52
CA ILE A 49 -24.88 -24.26 12.86
C ILE A 49 -25.45 -22.84 12.95
N ALA A 50 -26.22 -22.40 11.95
CA ALA A 50 -26.85 -21.08 11.94
C ALA A 50 -27.76 -20.86 13.15
N GLN A 51 -28.59 -21.85 13.49
CA GLN A 51 -29.44 -21.83 14.68
C GLN A 51 -28.60 -21.76 15.96
N PHE A 52 -27.55 -22.59 16.08
CA PHE A 52 -26.67 -22.57 17.24
C PHE A 52 -26.00 -21.21 17.43
N ILE A 53 -25.54 -20.58 16.34
CA ILE A 53 -24.95 -19.25 16.35
C ILE A 53 -25.96 -18.22 16.86
N GLY A 54 -27.17 -18.15 16.28
CA GLY A 54 -28.20 -17.20 16.71
C GLY A 54 -28.60 -17.35 18.19
N ASP A 55 -28.67 -18.59 18.67
CA ASP A 55 -29.07 -18.86 20.06
C ASP A 55 -27.97 -18.53 21.08
N ASN A 56 -26.69 -18.68 20.70
CA ASN A 56 -25.59 -18.72 21.68
C ASN A 56 -24.52 -17.63 21.51
N LEU A 57 -24.43 -16.98 20.36
CA LEU A 57 -23.38 -15.99 20.04
C LEU A 57 -24.01 -14.72 19.45
N ILE A 58 -23.23 -13.63 19.42
CA ILE A 58 -23.54 -12.44 18.61
C ILE A 58 -22.71 -12.53 17.31
N PRO A 59 -23.31 -12.82 16.15
CA PRO A 59 -22.59 -12.88 14.87
C PRO A 59 -22.26 -11.47 14.35
N VAL A 60 -20.98 -11.21 14.12
CA VAL A 60 -20.41 -10.00 13.52
C VAL A 60 -19.65 -10.37 12.27
N ARG A 61 -19.91 -9.68 11.16
CA ARG A 61 -19.23 -9.87 9.88
C ARG A 61 -18.48 -8.61 9.49
N VAL A 62 -17.30 -8.78 8.94
CA VAL A 62 -16.39 -7.70 8.56
C VAL A 62 -15.83 -7.97 7.19
N ASP A 63 -15.97 -7.00 6.30
CA ASP A 63 -15.25 -6.96 5.03
C ASP A 63 -13.82 -6.44 5.28
N SER A 64 -12.81 -7.22 4.91
CA SER A 64 -11.40 -6.89 5.11
C SER A 64 -10.97 -5.66 4.34
N ASP A 65 -11.54 -5.45 3.15
CA ASP A 65 -11.16 -4.36 2.25
C ASP A 65 -11.78 -3.05 2.74
N LYS A 66 -12.96 -3.08 3.37
CA LYS A 66 -13.61 -1.86 3.91
C LYS A 66 -13.26 -1.56 5.36
N ARG A 67 -12.79 -2.56 6.12
CA ARG A 67 -12.40 -2.46 7.54
C ARG A 67 -11.01 -3.06 7.77
N PRO A 68 -9.97 -2.56 7.09
CA PRO A 68 -8.59 -3.01 7.32
C PRO A 68 -8.16 -2.75 8.78
N ASP A 69 -8.76 -1.74 9.44
CA ASP A 69 -8.59 -1.47 10.85
C ASP A 69 -8.96 -2.69 11.71
N VAL A 70 -10.07 -3.37 11.46
CA VAL A 70 -10.44 -4.59 12.20
C VAL A 70 -9.62 -5.78 11.72
N ASN A 71 -9.44 -5.92 10.41
CA ASN A 71 -8.66 -7.01 9.81
C ASN A 71 -7.25 -7.10 10.42
N GLY A 72 -6.53 -5.98 10.53
CA GLY A 72 -5.17 -5.92 11.07
C GLY A 72 -5.04 -6.37 12.53
N ARG A 73 -6.11 -6.31 13.33
CA ARG A 73 -6.08 -6.77 14.73
C ARG A 73 -6.46 -8.22 14.92
N TYR A 74 -7.26 -8.78 14.02
CA TYR A 74 -7.92 -10.08 14.25
C TYR A 74 -7.63 -11.12 13.19
N THR A 75 -7.05 -10.76 12.04
CA THR A 75 -6.67 -11.72 11.00
C THR A 75 -5.78 -12.84 11.57
N GLN A 76 -6.04 -14.08 11.16
CA GLN A 76 -5.28 -15.25 11.58
C GLN A 76 -4.32 -15.72 10.47
N GLY A 77 -3.83 -14.78 9.67
CA GLY A 77 -2.88 -15.01 8.57
C GLY A 77 -3.53 -15.28 7.21
N GLY A 78 -4.85 -15.15 7.08
CA GLY A 78 -5.54 -15.30 5.80
C GLY A 78 -7.06 -15.21 5.90
N TRP A 79 -7.72 -15.34 4.75
CA TRP A 79 -9.17 -15.25 4.63
C TRP A 79 -9.79 -16.58 4.15
N PRO A 80 -10.97 -16.97 4.66
CA PRO A 80 -11.72 -16.30 5.73
C PRO A 80 -10.97 -16.39 7.05
N THR A 81 -11.17 -15.40 7.92
CA THR A 81 -10.77 -15.48 9.33
C THR A 81 -12.03 -15.64 10.17
N THR A 82 -12.00 -16.60 11.09
CA THR A 82 -13.07 -16.85 12.07
C THR A 82 -12.50 -16.72 13.47
N CYS A 83 -13.09 -15.85 14.28
CA CYS A 83 -12.72 -15.67 15.68
C CYS A 83 -13.95 -15.80 16.58
N VAL A 84 -13.73 -16.32 17.79
CA VAL A 84 -14.67 -16.16 18.90
C VAL A 84 -14.05 -15.16 19.87
N LEU A 85 -14.79 -14.10 20.19
CA LEU A 85 -14.34 -13.02 21.07
C LEU A 85 -15.17 -12.98 22.36
N SER A 86 -14.58 -12.40 23.41
CA SER A 86 -15.33 -11.98 24.60
C SER A 86 -16.36 -10.89 24.23
N PRO A 87 -17.37 -10.63 25.07
CA PRO A 87 -18.28 -9.49 24.91
C PRO A 87 -17.56 -8.13 24.84
N GLU A 88 -16.34 -8.03 25.33
CA GLU A 88 -15.49 -6.83 25.28
C GLU A 88 -14.59 -6.79 24.04
N GLY A 89 -14.52 -7.87 23.25
CA GLY A 89 -13.76 -7.98 22.01
C GLY A 89 -12.37 -8.62 22.13
N ASP A 90 -12.06 -9.29 23.23
CA ASP A 90 -10.80 -10.01 23.39
C ASP A 90 -10.84 -11.37 22.67
N LEU A 91 -9.74 -11.76 22.04
CA LEU A 91 -9.66 -13.04 21.32
C LEU A 91 -9.73 -14.24 22.29
N ILE A 92 -10.78 -15.04 22.18
CA ILE A 92 -10.90 -16.33 22.88
C ILE A 92 -10.30 -17.44 22.02
N TRP A 93 -10.65 -17.45 20.73
CA TRP A 93 -10.17 -18.42 19.75
C TRP A 93 -10.11 -17.79 18.36
N GLY A 94 -9.16 -18.21 17.52
CA GLY A 94 -9.03 -17.77 16.14
C GLY A 94 -8.54 -18.89 15.22
N GLY A 95 -9.05 -18.90 14.00
CA GLY A 95 -8.57 -19.74 12.90
C GLY A 95 -9.01 -19.16 11.55
N THR A 96 -8.64 -19.82 10.45
CA THR A 96 -9.05 -19.40 9.11
C THR A 96 -10.35 -20.09 8.66
N PHE A 97 -10.29 -20.96 7.65
CA PHE A 97 -11.43 -21.73 7.17
C PHE A 97 -11.79 -22.84 8.16
N VAL A 98 -13.06 -22.88 8.58
CA VAL A 98 -13.59 -23.93 9.46
C VAL A 98 -14.71 -24.69 8.74
N PRO A 99 -14.52 -25.97 8.39
CA PRO A 99 -15.58 -26.80 7.79
C PRO A 99 -16.74 -27.04 8.75
N ALA A 100 -17.92 -27.41 8.21
CA ALA A 100 -19.15 -27.62 8.98
C ALA A 100 -18.98 -28.56 10.20
N ASP A 101 -18.40 -29.75 10.00
CA ASP A 101 -18.20 -30.72 11.10
C ASP A 101 -17.27 -30.16 12.18
N GLY A 102 -16.25 -29.39 11.78
CA GLY A 102 -15.34 -28.71 12.70
C GLY A 102 -16.06 -27.64 13.50
N MET A 103 -16.85 -26.80 12.83
CA MET A 103 -17.62 -25.71 13.46
C MET A 103 -18.66 -26.27 14.46
N ALA A 104 -19.36 -27.34 14.08
CA ALA A 104 -20.35 -28.01 14.92
C ALA A 104 -19.74 -28.64 16.19
N GLN A 105 -18.45 -29.00 16.17
CA GLN A 105 -17.73 -29.48 17.35
C GLN A 105 -17.13 -28.33 18.17
N LEU A 106 -16.59 -27.31 17.49
CA LEU A 106 -15.85 -26.20 18.09
C LEU A 106 -16.75 -25.27 18.89
N LEU A 107 -17.84 -24.76 18.30
CA LEU A 107 -18.66 -23.73 18.93
C LEU A 107 -19.29 -24.19 20.26
N PRO A 108 -19.85 -25.42 20.38
CA PRO A 108 -20.38 -25.88 21.66
C PRO A 108 -19.32 -25.98 22.76
N GLN A 109 -18.09 -26.38 22.42
CA GLN A 109 -16.99 -26.46 23.39
C GLN A 109 -16.58 -25.08 23.90
N ILE A 110 -16.40 -24.11 22.99
CA ILE A 110 -16.03 -22.74 23.36
C ILE A 110 -17.14 -22.09 24.20
N VAL A 111 -18.40 -22.19 23.78
CA VAL A 111 -19.55 -21.64 24.52
C VAL A 111 -19.70 -22.30 25.89
N HIS A 112 -19.49 -23.62 25.99
CA HIS A 112 -19.51 -24.32 27.27
C HIS A 112 -18.41 -23.84 28.20
N ALA A 113 -17.18 -23.69 27.70
CA ALA A 113 -16.05 -23.16 28.48
C ALA A 113 -16.31 -21.72 28.93
N PHE A 114 -16.79 -20.85 28.03
CA PHE A 114 -17.14 -19.46 28.35
C PHE A 114 -18.19 -19.35 29.47
N ARG A 115 -19.21 -20.22 29.47
CA ARG A 115 -20.28 -20.20 30.48
C ARG A 115 -19.88 -20.82 31.81
N ASN A 116 -19.09 -21.90 31.79
CA ASN A 116 -18.88 -22.75 32.97
C ASN A 116 -17.48 -22.63 33.59
N ASP A 117 -16.46 -22.21 32.83
CA ASP A 117 -15.08 -22.01 33.31
C ASP A 117 -14.71 -20.53 33.34
N LYS A 118 -15.37 -19.78 34.24
CA LYS A 118 -15.15 -18.33 34.36
C LYS A 118 -13.71 -17.96 34.71
N GLN A 119 -13.04 -18.76 35.54
CA GLN A 119 -11.68 -18.47 35.99
C GLN A 119 -10.65 -18.77 34.89
N GLY A 120 -10.77 -19.91 34.21
CA GLY A 120 -9.93 -20.22 33.06
C GLY A 120 -10.09 -19.19 31.94
N MET A 121 -11.33 -18.80 31.63
CA MET A 121 -11.62 -17.78 30.62
C MET A 121 -11.04 -16.41 30.98
N ALA A 122 -11.18 -15.97 32.24
CA ALA A 122 -10.60 -14.71 32.70
C ALA A 122 -9.07 -14.70 32.61
N ASN A 123 -8.42 -15.81 32.97
CA ASN A 123 -6.96 -15.94 32.87
C ASN A 123 -6.50 -15.93 31.40
N HIS A 124 -7.21 -16.62 30.51
CA HIS A 124 -6.93 -16.64 29.07
C HIS A 124 -7.04 -15.23 28.47
N ILE A 125 -8.15 -14.54 28.72
CA ILE A 125 -8.36 -13.16 28.25
C ILE A 125 -7.27 -12.21 28.78
N ALA A 126 -6.89 -12.34 30.05
CA ALA A 126 -5.82 -11.52 30.63
C ALA A 126 -4.47 -11.75 29.91
N GLN A 127 -4.13 -13.00 29.60
CA GLN A 127 -2.92 -13.34 28.85
C GLN A 127 -2.96 -12.78 27.42
N THR A 128 -4.08 -12.91 26.71
CA THR A 128 -4.24 -12.35 25.37
C THR A 128 -4.09 -10.83 25.38
N ARG A 129 -4.71 -10.13 26.33
CA ARG A 129 -4.56 -8.67 26.48
C ARG A 129 -3.11 -8.28 26.73
N GLU A 130 -2.42 -9.01 27.60
CA GLU A 130 -1.01 -8.77 27.89
C GLU A 130 -0.14 -8.96 26.64
N GLN A 131 -0.38 -10.00 25.83
CA GLN A 131 0.33 -10.23 24.57
C GLN A 131 0.11 -9.08 23.57
N VAL A 132 -1.15 -8.66 23.36
CA VAL A 132 -1.48 -7.52 22.50
C VAL A 132 -0.79 -6.25 23.00
N GLN A 133 -0.82 -6.01 24.31
CA GLN A 133 -0.14 -4.86 24.91
C GLN A 133 1.38 -4.93 24.71
N GLN A 134 2.01 -6.08 24.89
CA GLN A 134 3.45 -6.25 24.67
C GLN A 134 3.85 -6.03 23.21
N GLN A 135 3.03 -6.48 22.25
CA GLN A 135 3.30 -6.30 20.81
C GLN A 135 3.14 -4.85 20.35
N THR A 136 2.25 -4.09 21.00
CA THR A 136 1.92 -2.70 20.61
C THR A 136 2.67 -1.66 21.43
N THR A 137 3.19 -2.03 22.59
CA THR A 137 3.99 -1.13 23.44
C THR A 137 5.42 -1.10 22.92
N ALA A 138 5.70 -0.19 21.99
CA ALA A 138 7.08 0.13 21.62
C ALA A 138 7.82 0.77 22.82
N PRO A 139 9.15 0.51 22.98
CA PRO A 139 9.96 1.28 23.91
C PRO A 139 10.00 2.76 23.48
N PRO A 140 10.29 3.70 24.41
CA PRO A 140 10.55 5.09 24.05
C PRO A 140 11.64 5.18 22.99
N LEU A 141 11.55 6.19 22.12
CA LEU A 141 12.57 6.42 21.10
C LEU A 141 13.92 6.66 21.77
N ASP A 142 14.93 5.88 21.38
CA ASP A 142 16.32 6.21 21.66
C ASP A 142 16.83 7.21 20.61
N ALA A 143 16.80 8.49 20.95
CA ALA A 143 17.22 9.58 20.08
C ALA A 143 18.71 9.53 19.69
N SER A 144 19.52 8.68 20.34
CA SER A 144 20.92 8.47 19.96
C SER A 144 21.09 7.55 18.76
N LEU A 145 20.06 6.77 18.40
CA LEU A 145 20.09 5.91 17.22
C LEU A 145 20.14 6.77 15.95
N GLN A 146 21.03 6.44 15.04
CA GLN A 146 21.18 7.15 13.78
C GLN A 146 20.80 6.23 12.62
N VAL A 147 20.10 6.80 11.63
CA VAL A 147 19.93 6.16 10.33
C VAL A 147 21.32 6.08 9.70
N THR A 148 21.78 4.87 9.39
CA THR A 148 23.13 4.63 8.84
C THR A 148 23.05 3.71 7.62
N PRO A 149 24.08 3.71 6.75
CA PRO A 149 24.16 2.81 5.60
C PRO A 149 24.03 1.31 5.96
N ASP A 150 24.25 0.95 7.23
CA ASP A 150 24.13 -0.42 7.74
C ASP A 150 22.71 -0.97 7.60
N ILE A 151 21.69 -0.12 7.71
CA ILE A 151 20.28 -0.49 7.53
C ILE A 151 20.07 -1.02 6.11
N VAL A 152 20.53 -0.26 5.11
CA VAL A 152 20.45 -0.62 3.69
C VAL A 152 21.24 -1.90 3.42
N ARG A 153 22.48 -1.96 3.92
CA ARG A 153 23.35 -3.13 3.76
C ARG A 153 22.73 -4.40 4.35
N ASN A 154 22.10 -4.32 5.52
CA ASN A 154 21.48 -5.49 6.16
C ASN A 154 20.27 -5.99 5.38
N ALA A 155 19.41 -5.10 4.86
CA ALA A 155 18.29 -5.49 4.01
C ALA A 155 18.77 -6.10 2.69
N VAL A 156 19.80 -5.55 2.06
CA VAL A 156 20.44 -6.12 0.87
C VAL A 156 20.97 -7.53 1.14
N LEU A 157 21.66 -7.74 2.26
CA LEU A 157 22.12 -9.07 2.66
C LEU A 157 20.93 -10.02 2.91
N GLY A 158 19.87 -9.53 3.54
CA GLY A 158 18.62 -10.27 3.74
C GLY A 158 17.96 -10.69 2.42
N ALA A 159 17.90 -9.79 1.44
CA ALA A 159 17.39 -10.06 0.10
C ALA A 159 18.26 -11.10 -0.61
N LYS A 160 19.60 -10.95 -0.63
CA LYS A 160 20.52 -11.93 -1.23
C LYS A 160 20.45 -13.30 -0.56
N GLN A 161 20.27 -13.37 0.76
CA GLN A 161 20.17 -14.63 1.51
C GLN A 161 18.85 -15.38 1.28
N ASN A 162 17.75 -14.66 1.02
CA ASN A 162 16.42 -15.22 0.83
C ASN A 162 16.01 -15.31 -0.65
N PHE A 163 16.89 -14.90 -1.56
CA PHE A 163 16.68 -15.06 -2.99
C PHE A 163 16.65 -16.54 -3.38
N ASP A 164 15.63 -16.91 -4.14
CA ASP A 164 15.51 -18.26 -4.69
C ASP A 164 16.30 -18.36 -6.00
N PHE A 165 17.49 -18.95 -5.92
CA PHE A 165 18.34 -19.15 -7.08
C PHE A 165 17.76 -20.10 -8.13
N ALA A 166 16.80 -20.97 -7.77
CA ALA A 166 16.19 -21.90 -8.71
C ALA A 166 15.15 -21.17 -9.58
N PHE A 167 14.23 -20.45 -8.93
CA PHE A 167 13.02 -19.92 -9.59
C PHE A 167 12.91 -18.39 -9.60
N GLY A 168 13.80 -17.67 -8.94
CA GLY A 168 13.67 -16.22 -8.75
C GLY A 168 12.70 -15.84 -7.63
N GLY A 169 12.60 -14.56 -7.32
CA GLY A 169 11.86 -14.03 -6.19
C GLY A 169 12.49 -14.38 -4.85
N PHE A 170 11.73 -14.13 -3.79
CA PHE A 170 12.19 -14.25 -2.41
C PHE A 170 11.37 -15.31 -1.66
N GLY A 171 11.94 -15.91 -0.62
CA GLY A 171 11.30 -17.01 0.12
C GLY A 171 11.34 -18.36 -0.61
N LYS A 172 10.81 -19.41 0.04
CA LYS A 172 11.01 -20.82 -0.36
C LYS A 172 9.72 -21.61 -0.64
N GLU A 173 8.57 -21.10 -0.24
CA GLU A 173 7.29 -21.82 -0.32
C GLU A 173 6.39 -21.17 -1.38
N GLN A 174 5.32 -20.51 -0.94
CA GLN A 174 4.48 -19.68 -1.80
C GLN A 174 5.30 -18.50 -2.34
N LYS A 175 5.00 -18.08 -3.57
CA LYS A 175 5.68 -16.94 -4.20
C LYS A 175 4.75 -15.75 -4.33
N PHE A 176 5.15 -14.67 -3.69
CA PHE A 176 4.59 -13.34 -3.83
C PHE A 176 5.58 -12.46 -4.62
N PRO A 177 5.09 -11.40 -5.30
CA PRO A 177 5.95 -10.44 -5.98
C PRO A 177 7.03 -9.81 -5.09
N HIS A 178 6.71 -9.52 -3.81
CA HIS A 178 7.58 -8.81 -2.87
C HIS A 178 8.20 -7.54 -3.46
N VAL A 179 7.35 -6.63 -3.93
CA VAL A 179 7.71 -5.43 -4.72
C VAL A 179 8.75 -4.55 -4.04
N ASP A 180 8.74 -4.35 -2.72
CA ASP A 180 9.78 -3.57 -2.04
C ASP A 180 11.17 -4.17 -2.18
N ALA A 181 11.29 -5.50 -2.12
CA ALA A 181 12.57 -6.18 -2.32
C ALA A 181 13.03 -6.10 -3.78
N LEU A 182 12.08 -6.11 -4.72
CA LEU A 182 12.34 -5.88 -6.14
C LEU A 182 12.81 -4.44 -6.40
N GLU A 183 12.12 -3.43 -5.85
CA GLU A 183 12.49 -2.01 -5.93
C GLU A 183 13.85 -1.73 -5.30
N LEU A 184 14.15 -2.34 -4.15
CA LEU A 184 15.50 -2.25 -3.56
C LEU A 184 16.55 -2.82 -4.50
N CYS A 185 16.30 -3.98 -5.12
CA CYS A 185 17.24 -4.56 -6.10
C CYS A 185 17.40 -3.67 -7.34
N LEU A 186 16.32 -3.05 -7.83
CA LEU A 186 16.36 -2.12 -8.96
C LEU A 186 17.23 -0.90 -8.64
N GLU A 187 17.02 -0.27 -7.48
CA GLU A 187 17.79 0.89 -7.10
C GLU A 187 19.27 0.54 -6.83
N GLN A 188 19.55 -0.58 -6.16
CA GLN A 188 20.95 -1.00 -5.95
C GLN A 188 21.66 -1.32 -7.28
N TYR A 189 20.95 -1.96 -8.22
CA TYR A 189 21.50 -2.20 -9.55
C TYR A 189 21.75 -0.89 -10.30
N ALA A 190 20.76 0.01 -10.33
CA ALA A 190 20.88 1.31 -10.98
C ALA A 190 22.04 2.13 -10.40
N ALA A 191 22.20 2.16 -9.07
CA ALA A 191 23.33 2.81 -8.41
C ALA A 191 24.69 2.20 -8.82
N SER A 192 24.77 0.87 -8.90
CA SER A 192 26.00 0.17 -9.32
C SER A 192 26.39 0.47 -10.78
N VAL A 193 25.39 0.60 -11.67
CA VAL A 193 25.58 1.01 -13.07
C VAL A 193 26.10 2.45 -13.15
N ARG A 194 25.49 3.38 -12.39
CA ARG A 194 25.95 4.78 -12.30
C ARG A 194 27.39 4.90 -11.80
N ALA A 195 27.79 4.04 -10.85
CA ALA A 195 29.16 3.97 -10.35
C ALA A 195 30.16 3.34 -11.35
N GLY A 196 29.72 2.89 -12.52
CA GLY A 196 30.55 2.22 -13.51
C GLY A 196 30.95 0.79 -13.14
N GLN A 197 30.28 0.19 -12.15
CA GLN A 197 30.52 -1.17 -11.67
C GLN A 197 29.20 -1.95 -11.50
N PRO A 198 28.51 -2.31 -12.60
CA PRO A 198 27.24 -3.04 -12.51
C PRO A 198 27.36 -4.32 -11.67
N ASP A 199 26.57 -4.45 -10.62
CA ASP A 199 26.56 -5.61 -9.74
C ASP A 199 25.80 -6.77 -10.40
N ALA A 200 26.54 -7.85 -10.70
CA ALA A 200 26.01 -9.03 -11.37
C ALA A 200 24.98 -9.80 -10.54
N ASP A 201 25.05 -9.75 -9.20
CA ASP A 201 24.08 -10.43 -8.35
C ASP A 201 22.71 -9.81 -8.52
N PHE A 202 22.62 -8.47 -8.48
CA PHE A 202 21.34 -7.79 -8.67
C PHE A 202 20.79 -7.99 -10.09
N ALA A 203 21.64 -7.97 -11.12
CA ALA A 203 21.20 -8.29 -12.48
C ALA A 203 20.55 -9.68 -12.57
N ILE A 204 21.15 -10.71 -11.94
CA ILE A 204 20.61 -12.08 -11.90
C ILE A 204 19.31 -12.13 -11.10
N MET A 205 19.27 -11.47 -9.95
CA MET A 205 18.10 -11.45 -9.08
C MET A 205 16.90 -10.81 -9.77
N LEU A 206 17.11 -9.66 -10.41
CA LEU A 206 16.09 -8.94 -11.16
C LEU A 206 15.59 -9.78 -12.35
N GLU A 207 16.49 -10.23 -13.21
CA GLU A 207 16.15 -11.01 -14.40
C GLU A 207 15.34 -12.26 -14.04
N LYS A 208 15.82 -13.09 -13.09
CA LYS A 208 15.12 -14.32 -12.72
C LYS A 208 13.76 -14.06 -12.06
N THR A 209 13.67 -13.04 -11.21
CA THR A 209 12.42 -12.71 -10.53
C THR A 209 11.39 -12.20 -11.52
N LEU A 210 11.77 -11.25 -12.37
CA LEU A 210 10.87 -10.66 -13.37
C LEU A 210 10.45 -11.70 -14.42
N VAL A 211 11.37 -12.55 -14.90
CA VAL A 211 11.02 -13.69 -15.78
C VAL A 211 10.04 -14.63 -15.09
N GLY A 212 10.31 -15.02 -13.84
CA GLY A 212 9.41 -15.90 -13.09
C GLY A 212 8.01 -15.32 -12.92
N MET A 213 7.90 -14.04 -12.59
CA MET A 213 6.63 -13.32 -12.47
C MET A 213 5.88 -13.22 -13.80
N VAL A 214 6.57 -12.78 -14.87
CA VAL A 214 5.95 -12.42 -16.15
C VAL A 214 5.64 -13.63 -17.03
N ASP A 215 6.53 -14.63 -17.06
CA ASP A 215 6.40 -15.84 -17.87
C ASP A 215 5.73 -16.99 -17.11
N GLY A 216 5.67 -16.90 -15.77
CA GLY A 216 4.96 -17.85 -14.91
C GLY A 216 3.44 -17.68 -14.94
N ASP A 217 2.76 -18.51 -14.15
CA ASP A 217 1.29 -18.48 -14.06
C ASP A 217 0.77 -17.33 -13.18
N LEU A 218 1.66 -16.56 -12.54
CA LEU A 218 1.27 -15.38 -11.75
C LEU A 218 0.68 -14.28 -12.63
N HIS A 219 1.24 -14.07 -13.82
CA HIS A 219 0.75 -13.11 -14.80
C HIS A 219 -0.36 -13.76 -15.65
N ASP A 220 -1.54 -13.15 -15.67
CA ASP A 220 -2.62 -13.64 -16.53
C ASP A 220 -2.31 -13.32 -18.00
N GLN A 221 -1.86 -14.36 -18.71
CA GLN A 221 -1.52 -14.29 -20.12
C GLN A 221 -2.70 -13.89 -21.02
N GLY A 222 -3.94 -13.97 -20.51
CA GLY A 222 -5.13 -13.44 -21.15
C GLY A 222 -5.33 -11.96 -20.94
N ALA A 223 -6.15 -11.65 -19.94
CA ALA A 223 -6.63 -10.29 -19.66
C ALA A 223 -5.53 -9.33 -19.19
N GLY A 224 -4.31 -9.82 -18.92
CA GLY A 224 -3.28 -9.05 -18.25
C GLY A 224 -3.50 -8.99 -16.75
N GLY A 225 -2.63 -8.25 -16.07
CA GLY A 225 -2.62 -8.19 -14.62
C GLY A 225 -2.07 -9.46 -13.98
N PHE A 226 -1.75 -9.35 -12.71
CA PHE A 226 -1.15 -10.38 -11.88
C PHE A 226 -2.16 -10.86 -10.84
N PHE A 227 -2.17 -12.16 -10.67
CA PHE A 227 -2.74 -12.82 -9.51
C PHE A 227 -1.91 -12.50 -8.26
N ARG A 228 -2.51 -12.66 -7.08
CA ARG A 228 -1.87 -12.22 -5.83
C ARG A 228 -0.59 -12.99 -5.50
N TYR A 229 -0.62 -14.31 -5.61
CA TYR A 229 0.53 -15.18 -5.34
C TYR A 229 0.34 -16.57 -5.95
N THR A 230 1.44 -17.33 -6.00
CA THR A 230 1.43 -18.74 -6.42
C THR A 230 1.70 -19.69 -5.26
N GLN A 231 1.02 -20.85 -5.29
CA GLN A 231 1.15 -21.84 -4.22
C GLN A 231 2.49 -22.58 -4.23
N THR A 232 3.14 -22.65 -5.40
CA THR A 232 4.42 -23.32 -5.58
C THR A 232 5.55 -22.33 -5.84
N PRO A 233 6.80 -22.69 -5.49
CA PRO A 233 7.95 -21.79 -5.59
C PRO A 233 8.37 -21.48 -7.03
N ASP A 234 7.91 -22.25 -8.02
CA ASP A 234 8.22 -22.11 -9.44
C ASP A 234 7.26 -21.18 -10.20
N TRP A 235 6.57 -20.30 -9.49
CA TRP A 235 5.57 -19.35 -10.02
C TRP A 235 4.39 -20.03 -10.72
N ARG A 236 3.89 -21.15 -10.15
CA ARG A 236 2.75 -21.93 -10.68
C ARG A 236 1.62 -22.14 -9.67
N ALA A 237 0.44 -22.48 -10.19
CA ALA A 237 -0.77 -22.65 -9.38
C ALA A 237 -1.16 -21.38 -8.60
N PRO A 238 -1.55 -20.30 -9.32
CA PRO A 238 -1.93 -19.02 -8.73
C PRO A 238 -3.21 -19.13 -7.89
N GLN A 239 -3.36 -18.26 -6.90
CA GLN A 239 -4.67 -17.87 -6.38
C GLN A 239 -5.25 -16.80 -7.29
N VAL A 240 -6.38 -17.10 -7.93
CA VAL A 240 -6.80 -16.42 -9.16
C VAL A 240 -7.59 -15.10 -8.96
N GLU A 241 -7.65 -14.58 -7.73
CA GLU A 241 -8.04 -13.19 -7.49
C GLU A 241 -6.96 -12.21 -7.97
N LYS A 242 -7.40 -11.00 -8.36
CA LYS A 242 -6.50 -9.90 -8.72
C LYS A 242 -6.91 -8.63 -8.01
N LEU A 243 -6.02 -8.06 -7.22
CA LEU A 243 -6.31 -6.88 -6.41
C LEU A 243 -5.72 -5.64 -7.09
N LEU A 244 -6.38 -4.49 -6.94
CA LEU A 244 -5.90 -3.20 -7.48
C LEU A 244 -4.53 -2.85 -6.91
N GLU A 245 -4.37 -2.96 -5.59
CA GLU A 245 -3.13 -2.68 -4.86
C GLU A 245 -1.95 -3.50 -5.41
N ASP A 246 -2.08 -4.83 -5.46
CA ASP A 246 -1.04 -5.73 -5.96
C ASP A 246 -0.62 -5.37 -7.41
N ASN A 247 -1.61 -5.14 -8.27
CA ASN A 247 -1.38 -4.85 -9.67
C ASN A 247 -0.77 -3.46 -9.90
N ALA A 248 -1.17 -2.47 -9.12
CA ALA A 248 -0.59 -1.14 -9.17
C ALA A 248 0.89 -1.15 -8.74
N LEU A 249 1.21 -1.85 -7.65
CA LEU A 249 2.58 -2.01 -7.18
C LEU A 249 3.45 -2.75 -8.23
N VAL A 250 2.95 -3.85 -8.79
CA VAL A 250 3.68 -4.59 -9.84
C VAL A 250 3.84 -3.77 -11.12
N ALA A 251 2.80 -3.04 -11.56
CA ALA A 251 2.89 -2.17 -12.74
C ALA A 251 3.95 -1.09 -12.58
N ARG A 252 4.01 -0.45 -11.40
CA ARG A 252 5.03 0.53 -11.05
C ARG A 252 6.43 -0.08 -11.10
N SER A 253 6.65 -1.24 -10.49
CA SER A 253 7.95 -1.92 -10.52
C SER A 253 8.37 -2.37 -11.91
N LEU A 254 7.43 -2.80 -12.77
CA LEU A 254 7.73 -3.13 -14.16
C LEU A 254 8.10 -1.89 -14.99
N ALA A 255 7.46 -0.74 -14.73
CA ALA A 255 7.84 0.52 -15.37
C ALA A 255 9.25 0.97 -14.95
N HIS A 256 9.60 0.87 -13.66
CA HIS A 256 10.96 1.11 -13.20
C HIS A 256 11.96 0.10 -13.77
N ALA A 257 11.61 -1.19 -13.83
CA ALA A 257 12.44 -2.20 -14.45
C ALA A 257 12.72 -1.89 -15.93
N TYR A 258 11.74 -1.37 -16.67
CA TYR A 258 11.97 -0.89 -18.03
C TYR A 258 12.96 0.29 -18.07
N GLN A 259 12.79 1.30 -17.21
CA GLN A 259 13.71 2.45 -17.17
C GLN A 259 15.14 2.06 -16.79
N VAL A 260 15.30 1.11 -15.86
CA VAL A 260 16.60 0.69 -15.31
C VAL A 260 17.31 -0.32 -16.20
N LEU A 261 16.57 -1.29 -16.75
CA LEU A 261 17.15 -2.42 -17.49
C LEU A 261 17.08 -2.24 -19.01
N GLY A 262 16.18 -1.40 -19.51
CA GLY A 262 16.01 -1.12 -20.95
C GLY A 262 15.49 -2.29 -21.79
N ASP A 263 14.97 -3.35 -21.14
CA ASP A 263 14.45 -4.54 -21.82
C ASP A 263 12.96 -4.40 -22.16
N GLU A 264 12.61 -4.59 -23.43
CA GLU A 264 11.25 -4.49 -23.95
C GLU A 264 10.28 -5.51 -23.35
N ARG A 265 10.76 -6.61 -22.76
CA ARG A 265 9.91 -7.55 -22.01
C ARG A 265 9.21 -6.87 -20.83
N TRP A 266 9.92 -6.01 -20.10
CA TRP A 266 9.37 -5.30 -18.94
C TRP A 266 8.41 -4.19 -19.37
N HIS A 267 8.72 -3.49 -20.46
CA HIS A 267 7.78 -2.56 -21.08
C HIS A 267 6.48 -3.25 -21.51
N ALA A 268 6.56 -4.40 -22.19
CA ALA A 268 5.38 -5.14 -22.62
C ALA A 268 4.53 -5.63 -21.43
N ALA A 269 5.17 -6.13 -20.37
CA ALA A 269 4.49 -6.57 -19.14
C ALA A 269 3.85 -5.38 -18.39
N ALA A 270 4.57 -4.27 -18.21
CA ALA A 270 4.04 -3.05 -17.59
C ALA A 270 2.83 -2.54 -18.37
N LYS A 271 2.95 -2.40 -19.69
CA LYS A 271 1.86 -1.97 -20.57
C LYS A 271 0.63 -2.86 -20.41
N LYS A 272 0.81 -4.18 -20.43
CA LYS A 272 -0.30 -5.12 -20.30
C LYS A 272 -0.98 -5.05 -18.92
N THR A 273 -0.21 -4.73 -17.88
CA THR A 273 -0.74 -4.54 -16.53
C THR A 273 -1.52 -3.23 -16.42
N ILE A 274 -0.99 -2.13 -16.98
CA ILE A 274 -1.72 -0.85 -17.09
C ILE A 274 -3.02 -1.04 -17.89
N SER A 275 -2.97 -1.76 -19.02
CA SER A 275 -4.19 -2.09 -19.78
C SER A 275 -5.19 -2.92 -18.96
N TYR A 276 -4.74 -3.85 -18.12
CA TYR A 276 -5.66 -4.56 -17.22
C TYR A 276 -6.35 -3.62 -16.22
N LEU A 277 -5.58 -2.72 -15.57
CA LEU A 277 -6.16 -1.72 -14.68
C LEU A 277 -7.21 -0.87 -15.43
N ASP A 278 -6.87 -0.45 -16.63
CA ASP A 278 -7.67 0.46 -17.45
C ASP A 278 -8.91 -0.16 -18.11
N ASP A 279 -8.80 -1.40 -18.58
CA ASP A 279 -9.85 -2.05 -19.35
C ASP A 279 -10.81 -2.85 -18.46
N ILE A 280 -10.34 -3.30 -17.28
CA ILE A 280 -11.11 -4.17 -16.38
C ILE A 280 -11.53 -3.48 -15.09
N LEU A 281 -10.63 -2.74 -14.43
CA LEU A 281 -10.92 -2.17 -13.11
C LEU A 281 -11.42 -0.72 -13.18
N TYR A 282 -11.14 0.02 -14.25
CA TYR A 282 -11.45 1.44 -14.34
C TYR A 282 -12.93 1.71 -14.64
N ASP A 283 -13.58 2.50 -13.79
CA ASP A 283 -14.92 3.06 -14.04
C ASP A 283 -14.79 4.44 -14.68
N THR A 284 -15.03 4.50 -15.99
CA THR A 284 -14.99 5.76 -16.76
C THR A 284 -15.95 6.85 -16.28
N ASN A 285 -17.02 6.52 -15.56
CA ASN A 285 -17.95 7.53 -15.03
C ASN A 285 -17.42 8.20 -13.76
N ARG A 286 -16.70 7.45 -12.93
CA ARG A 286 -16.10 7.94 -11.68
C ARG A 286 -14.70 8.50 -11.89
N GLY A 287 -13.95 7.94 -12.85
CA GLY A 287 -12.54 8.26 -13.06
C GLY A 287 -11.61 7.52 -12.09
N THR A 288 -12.05 6.39 -11.54
CA THR A 288 -11.34 5.61 -10.51
C THR A 288 -11.34 4.11 -10.84
N TRP A 289 -10.56 3.34 -10.10
CA TRP A 289 -10.48 1.89 -10.22
C TRP A 289 -11.23 1.17 -9.09
N GLY A 290 -11.92 0.09 -9.43
CA GLY A 290 -12.49 -0.85 -8.47
C GLY A 290 -11.43 -1.63 -7.70
N ALA A 291 -11.75 -2.02 -6.46
CA ALA A 291 -10.80 -2.61 -5.51
C ALA A 291 -10.17 -3.93 -5.97
N SER A 292 -10.94 -4.78 -6.67
CA SER A 292 -10.48 -6.13 -7.03
C SER A 292 -11.29 -6.76 -8.16
N GLN A 293 -10.74 -7.81 -8.76
CA GLN A 293 -11.44 -8.81 -9.55
C GLN A 293 -11.46 -10.14 -8.79
N TYR A 294 -12.64 -10.73 -8.64
CA TYR A 294 -12.87 -11.90 -7.81
C TYR A 294 -12.16 -13.14 -8.36
N ALA A 295 -11.77 -14.05 -7.45
CA ALA A 295 -11.34 -15.37 -7.86
C ALA A 295 -12.51 -16.14 -8.50
N ASP A 296 -12.32 -16.68 -9.70
CA ASP A 296 -13.23 -17.61 -10.36
C ASP A 296 -12.45 -18.79 -10.96
N ALA A 297 -12.35 -19.87 -10.18
CA ALA A 297 -11.58 -21.04 -10.58
C ALA A 297 -12.16 -21.75 -11.82
N GLU A 298 -13.48 -21.66 -12.05
CA GLU A 298 -14.11 -22.29 -13.21
C GLU A 298 -13.78 -21.53 -14.50
N TYR A 299 -13.85 -20.20 -14.46
CA TYR A 299 -13.42 -19.32 -15.56
C TYR A 299 -11.94 -19.51 -15.89
N TYR A 300 -11.06 -19.47 -14.88
CA TYR A 300 -9.62 -19.56 -15.11
C TYR A 300 -9.14 -20.97 -15.48
N ALA A 301 -9.93 -22.02 -15.20
CA ALA A 301 -9.67 -23.37 -15.68
C ALA A 301 -9.93 -23.56 -17.19
N GLN A 302 -10.68 -22.64 -17.83
CA GLN A 302 -10.93 -22.72 -19.26
C GLN A 302 -9.69 -22.37 -20.08
N PRO A 303 -9.51 -22.98 -21.27
CA PRO A 303 -8.48 -22.59 -22.21
C PRO A 303 -8.57 -21.10 -22.53
N LEU A 304 -7.42 -20.43 -22.67
CA LEU A 304 -7.38 -18.98 -22.84
C LEU A 304 -8.25 -18.47 -24.01
N ALA A 305 -8.24 -19.21 -25.13
CA ALA A 305 -9.02 -18.87 -26.32
C ALA A 305 -10.55 -18.99 -26.11
N GLU A 306 -10.99 -19.77 -25.12
CA GLU A 306 -12.41 -20.01 -24.83
C GLU A 306 -12.95 -19.05 -23.76
N ARG A 307 -12.08 -18.40 -22.97
CA ARG A 307 -12.51 -17.48 -21.89
C ARG A 307 -13.37 -16.31 -22.39
N ALA A 308 -13.23 -15.90 -23.66
CA ALA A 308 -14.06 -14.86 -24.26
C ALA A 308 -15.55 -15.25 -24.39
N ASP A 309 -15.86 -16.55 -24.36
CA ASP A 309 -17.23 -17.08 -24.39
C ASP A 309 -17.82 -17.30 -22.99
N TRP A 310 -17.04 -17.01 -21.94
CA TRP A 310 -17.45 -17.15 -20.54
C TRP A 310 -17.74 -15.79 -19.90
N ASN A 311 -18.55 -15.79 -18.84
CA ASN A 311 -18.74 -14.59 -18.03
C ASN A 311 -17.42 -14.27 -17.31
N PRO A 312 -16.89 -13.05 -17.45
CA PRO A 312 -15.67 -12.68 -16.75
C PRO A 312 -15.92 -12.63 -15.23
N PRO A 313 -14.87 -12.86 -14.42
CA PRO A 313 -14.99 -12.73 -12.97
C PRO A 313 -15.44 -11.32 -12.58
N THR A 314 -16.29 -11.24 -11.55
CA THR A 314 -16.88 -9.99 -11.07
C THR A 314 -15.81 -9.03 -10.56
N VAL A 315 -15.98 -7.74 -10.84
CA VAL A 315 -15.16 -6.65 -10.30
C VAL A 315 -15.89 -6.04 -9.11
N ASP A 316 -15.16 -5.84 -8.01
CA ASP A 316 -15.60 -5.01 -6.90
C ASP A 316 -15.46 -3.53 -7.26
N PRO A 317 -16.55 -2.76 -7.38
CA PRO A 317 -16.47 -1.36 -7.77
C PRO A 317 -16.14 -0.42 -6.59
N THR A 318 -15.87 -0.95 -5.39
CA THR A 318 -15.50 -0.16 -4.22
C THR A 318 -14.27 0.69 -4.52
N VAL A 319 -14.37 2.00 -4.27
CA VAL A 319 -13.24 2.94 -4.40
C VAL A 319 -12.53 3.03 -3.06
N LEU A 320 -11.38 2.36 -2.96
CA LEU A 320 -10.49 2.42 -1.78
C LEU A 320 -9.42 3.48 -2.00
N ALA A 321 -9.19 4.35 -1.00
CA ALA A 321 -8.29 5.50 -1.10
C ALA A 321 -6.84 5.08 -1.37
N GLY A 322 -6.23 4.25 -0.53
CA GLY A 322 -4.86 3.77 -0.72
C GLY A 322 -4.64 3.05 -2.05
N PRO A 323 -5.39 1.98 -2.37
CA PRO A 323 -5.26 1.26 -3.63
C PRO A 323 -5.46 2.13 -4.89
N ASN A 324 -6.38 3.10 -4.88
CA ASN A 324 -6.51 4.04 -5.98
C ASN A 324 -5.32 5.01 -6.05
N SER A 325 -4.81 5.49 -4.91
CA SER A 325 -3.56 6.27 -4.87
C SER A 325 -2.37 5.47 -5.41
N LEU A 326 -2.24 4.18 -5.12
CA LEU A 326 -1.22 3.32 -5.72
C LEU A 326 -1.40 3.18 -7.24
N ALA A 327 -2.64 3.07 -7.72
CA ALA A 327 -2.93 3.06 -9.15
C ALA A 327 -2.50 4.37 -9.82
N VAL A 328 -2.76 5.53 -9.20
CA VAL A 328 -2.25 6.84 -9.65
C VAL A 328 -0.72 6.79 -9.80
N ARG A 329 -0.01 6.30 -8.77
CA ARG A 329 1.47 6.17 -8.80
C ARG A 329 1.95 5.25 -9.92
N ALA A 330 1.25 4.14 -10.17
CA ALA A 330 1.58 3.23 -11.26
C ALA A 330 1.45 3.90 -12.64
N HIS A 331 0.39 4.69 -12.84
CA HIS A 331 0.16 5.43 -14.08
C HIS A 331 1.17 6.57 -14.27
N VAL A 332 1.54 7.28 -13.19
CA VAL A 332 2.63 8.27 -13.25
C VAL A 332 3.96 7.60 -13.59
N ALA A 333 4.31 6.48 -12.93
CA ALA A 333 5.53 5.74 -13.25
C ALA A 333 5.56 5.24 -14.71
N TRP A 334 4.41 4.81 -15.24
CA TRP A 334 4.28 4.44 -16.65
C TRP A 334 4.50 5.65 -17.58
N TRP A 335 3.94 6.82 -17.26
CA TRP A 335 4.21 8.06 -17.99
C TRP A 335 5.69 8.46 -17.91
N GLN A 336 6.32 8.37 -16.73
CA GLN A 336 7.76 8.61 -16.54
C GLN A 336 8.62 7.66 -17.38
N ALA A 337 8.17 6.42 -17.56
CA ALA A 337 8.88 5.42 -18.36
C ALA A 337 8.68 5.59 -19.87
N THR A 338 7.47 5.96 -20.33
CA THR A 338 7.11 5.92 -21.77
C THR A 338 6.68 7.23 -22.41
N GLY A 339 6.18 8.18 -21.62
CA GLY A 339 5.61 9.45 -22.10
C GLY A 339 4.13 9.35 -22.44
N ASP A 340 3.46 8.27 -22.03
CA ASP A 340 2.03 8.08 -22.21
C ASP A 340 1.21 9.11 -21.42
N THR A 341 0.81 10.18 -22.08
CA THR A 341 0.02 11.26 -21.47
C THR A 341 -1.40 10.84 -21.16
N ALA A 342 -1.94 9.79 -21.79
CA ALA A 342 -3.27 9.29 -21.48
C ALA A 342 -3.29 8.63 -20.09
N SER A 343 -2.23 7.90 -19.73
CA SER A 343 -2.08 7.37 -18.38
C SER A 343 -1.92 8.48 -17.33
N LEU A 344 -1.17 9.54 -17.63
CA LEU A 344 -1.04 10.68 -16.71
C LEU A 344 -2.40 11.37 -16.46
N GLU A 345 -3.23 11.54 -17.51
CA GLU A 345 -4.57 12.10 -17.35
C GLU A 345 -5.47 11.23 -16.48
N LYS A 346 -5.41 9.90 -16.61
CA LYS A 346 -6.15 8.98 -15.72
C LYS A 346 -5.67 9.06 -14.27
N ALA A 347 -4.35 9.16 -14.07
CA ALA A 347 -3.77 9.35 -12.75
C ALA A 347 -4.31 10.63 -12.10
N LYS A 348 -4.38 11.71 -12.87
CA LYS A 348 -4.97 12.99 -12.45
C LYS A 348 -6.44 12.83 -12.06
N LEU A 349 -7.27 12.23 -12.93
CA LEU A 349 -8.71 12.01 -12.65
C LEU A 349 -8.92 11.18 -11.37
N GLY A 350 -8.13 10.13 -11.18
CA GLY A 350 -8.22 9.26 -10.00
C GLY A 350 -7.91 10.00 -8.70
N LEU A 351 -6.82 10.78 -8.66
CA LEU A 351 -6.49 11.53 -7.45
C LEU A 351 -7.41 12.71 -7.21
N ASP A 352 -7.88 13.39 -8.28
CA ASP A 352 -8.89 14.44 -8.20
C ASP A 352 -10.17 13.91 -7.55
N PHE A 353 -10.62 12.68 -7.92
CA PHE A 353 -11.77 12.04 -7.30
C PHE A 353 -11.56 11.78 -5.80
N ILE A 354 -10.43 11.17 -5.41
CA ILE A 354 -10.12 10.89 -4.00
C ILE A 354 -10.09 12.19 -3.19
N THR A 355 -9.45 13.23 -3.74
CA THR A 355 -9.34 14.55 -3.11
C THR A 355 -10.72 15.20 -2.94
N HIS A 356 -11.61 15.06 -3.91
CA HIS A 356 -12.93 15.69 -3.85
C HIS A 356 -13.92 14.93 -2.95
N HIS A 357 -13.84 13.60 -2.91
CA HIS A 357 -14.87 12.76 -2.28
C HIS A 357 -14.45 12.14 -0.95
N LEU A 358 -13.15 11.90 -0.74
CA LEU A 358 -12.64 11.15 0.42
C LEU A 358 -11.76 11.99 1.35
N LEU A 359 -11.10 13.04 0.83
CA LEU A 359 -10.31 13.94 1.65
C LEU A 359 -11.20 14.97 2.35
N LYS A 360 -11.16 15.00 3.69
CA LYS A 360 -11.88 15.97 4.51
C LYS A 360 -11.12 17.30 4.57
N PRO A 361 -11.82 18.43 4.83
CA PRO A 361 -11.19 19.75 4.88
C PRO A 361 -10.08 19.90 5.94
N ASP A 362 -10.05 19.06 6.97
CA ASP A 362 -9.02 19.04 8.02
C ASP A 362 -7.81 18.16 7.67
N GLY A 363 -7.83 17.46 6.54
CA GLY A 363 -6.77 16.54 6.11
C GLY A 363 -7.00 15.07 6.46
N ALA A 364 -8.10 14.74 7.13
CA ALA A 364 -8.44 13.34 7.38
C ALA A 364 -8.94 12.66 6.10
N LEU A 365 -8.47 11.45 5.81
CA LEU A 365 -8.84 10.72 4.60
C LEU A 365 -9.80 9.57 4.93
N ASP A 366 -10.99 9.56 4.33
CA ASP A 366 -11.90 8.41 4.42
C ASP A 366 -11.36 7.25 3.57
N HIS A 367 -11.37 6.04 4.14
CA HIS A 367 -10.78 4.87 3.52
C HIS A 367 -11.46 4.45 2.22
N PHE A 368 -12.78 4.60 2.14
CA PHE A 368 -13.54 4.23 0.96
C PHE A 368 -14.81 5.06 0.80
N LEU A 369 -15.36 5.08 -0.42
CA LEU A 369 -16.65 5.68 -0.73
C LEU A 369 -17.76 4.61 -0.64
N PRO A 370 -18.71 4.70 0.32
CA PRO A 370 -19.86 3.79 0.34
C PRO A 370 -20.72 3.95 -0.91
N GLU A 371 -21.23 2.84 -1.43
CA GLU A 371 -22.12 2.87 -2.60
C GLU A 371 -23.49 3.49 -2.26
N ASP A 372 -24.03 3.14 -1.10
CA ASP A 372 -25.29 3.63 -0.56
C ASP A 372 -25.35 3.48 0.97
N ASP A 373 -26.49 3.86 1.56
CA ASP A 373 -26.72 3.76 3.01
C ASP A 373 -26.66 2.31 3.51
N THR A 374 -27.03 1.33 2.68
CA THR A 374 -27.00 -0.09 3.08
C THR A 374 -25.58 -0.62 3.15
N ASP A 375 -24.70 -0.18 2.25
CA ASP A 375 -23.27 -0.47 2.30
C ASP A 375 -22.65 0.12 3.58
N LEU A 376 -22.99 1.38 3.90
CA LEU A 376 -22.52 2.03 5.13
C LEU A 376 -23.00 1.32 6.40
N GLU A 377 -24.28 0.92 6.45
CA GLU A 377 -24.83 0.13 7.56
C GLU A 377 -24.10 -1.21 7.73
N SER A 378 -23.73 -1.86 6.62
CA SER A 378 -23.05 -3.17 6.64
C SER A 378 -21.64 -3.12 7.26
N VAL A 379 -20.93 -1.99 7.10
CA VAL A 379 -19.60 -1.78 7.68
C VAL A 379 -19.63 -1.14 9.06
N GLY A 380 -20.76 -0.53 9.43
CA GLY A 380 -21.01 0.19 10.68
C GLY A 380 -20.38 1.59 10.72
N ARG A 381 -19.12 1.72 10.27
CA ARG A 381 -18.46 3.02 10.10
C ARG A 381 -17.39 2.94 9.00
N ILE A 382 -17.13 4.08 8.36
CA ILE A 382 -15.97 4.25 7.49
C ILE A 382 -14.73 4.46 8.37
N PRO A 383 -13.65 3.68 8.19
CA PRO A 383 -12.35 4.03 8.77
C PRO A 383 -11.86 5.36 8.18
N THR A 384 -11.49 6.31 9.02
CA THR A 384 -10.94 7.60 8.60
C THR A 384 -9.55 7.76 9.18
N GLY A 385 -8.60 8.19 8.34
CA GLY A 385 -7.24 8.52 8.74
C GLY A 385 -6.40 7.30 9.04
N LEU A 386 -6.47 6.29 8.16
CA LEU A 386 -5.54 5.18 8.17
C LEU A 386 -4.17 5.65 7.67
N LEU A 387 -3.10 5.14 8.29
CA LEU A 387 -1.73 5.50 7.92
C LEU A 387 -1.41 5.04 6.50
N SER A 388 -1.83 3.83 6.11
CA SER A 388 -1.63 3.27 4.78
C SER A 388 -2.21 4.19 3.69
N ASP A 389 -3.51 4.51 3.76
CA ASP A 389 -4.18 5.39 2.81
C ASP A 389 -3.52 6.77 2.76
N SER A 390 -3.19 7.34 3.92
CA SER A 390 -2.61 8.68 4.02
C SER A 390 -1.22 8.71 3.38
N ALA A 391 -0.38 7.70 3.64
CA ALA A 391 0.97 7.61 3.09
C ALA A 391 0.96 7.42 1.57
N ASP A 392 0.04 6.59 1.05
CA ASP A 392 -0.14 6.39 -0.38
C ASP A 392 -0.70 7.63 -1.09
N TYR A 393 -1.67 8.30 -0.47
CA TYR A 393 -2.22 9.55 -0.99
C TYR A 393 -1.14 10.64 -1.08
N ILE A 394 -0.37 10.86 -0.01
CA ILE A 394 0.73 11.85 -0.01
C ILE A 394 1.71 11.51 -1.14
N ALA A 395 2.13 10.25 -1.28
CA ALA A 395 3.06 9.85 -2.32
C ALA A 395 2.50 10.03 -3.73
N ALA A 396 1.21 9.74 -3.95
CA ALA A 396 0.52 9.95 -5.23
C ALA A 396 0.37 11.43 -5.58
N ALA A 397 0.05 12.27 -4.61
CA ALA A 397 -0.04 13.71 -4.78
C ALA A 397 1.33 14.31 -5.13
N LEU A 398 2.39 13.88 -4.45
CA LEU A 398 3.75 14.26 -4.81
C LEU A 398 4.15 13.77 -6.22
N ASP A 399 3.77 12.55 -6.62
CA ASP A 399 4.02 12.03 -7.96
C ASP A 399 3.34 12.90 -9.05
N LEU A 400 2.10 13.37 -8.83
CA LEU A 400 1.41 14.29 -9.75
C LEU A 400 1.98 15.72 -9.73
N TYR A 401 2.35 16.23 -8.56
CA TYR A 401 3.03 17.53 -8.44
C TYR A 401 4.35 17.53 -9.25
N GLU A 402 5.19 16.51 -9.06
CA GLU A 402 6.45 16.36 -9.80
C GLU A 402 6.24 16.16 -11.31
N ALA A 403 5.08 15.63 -11.71
CA ALA A 403 4.65 15.52 -13.10
C ALA A 403 4.07 16.82 -13.68
N GLY A 404 4.11 17.94 -12.94
CA GLY A 404 3.66 19.26 -13.41
C GLY A 404 2.15 19.42 -13.46
N GLN A 405 1.40 18.69 -12.65
CA GLN A 405 -0.07 18.73 -12.68
C GLN A 405 -0.70 19.82 -11.80
N GLY A 406 0.13 20.58 -11.06
CA GLY A 406 -0.29 21.78 -10.33
C GLY A 406 0.08 21.76 -8.84
N VAL A 407 0.27 22.94 -8.26
CA VAL A 407 0.68 23.13 -6.85
C VAL A 407 -0.34 22.59 -5.84
N SER A 408 -1.61 22.52 -6.22
CA SER A 408 -2.68 22.01 -5.33
C SER A 408 -2.44 20.58 -4.83
N TYR A 409 -1.67 19.77 -5.58
CA TYR A 409 -1.27 18.43 -5.13
C TYR A 409 -0.22 18.47 -4.03
N LEU A 410 0.73 19.42 -4.09
CA LEU A 410 1.68 19.62 -3.00
C LEU A 410 0.96 20.12 -1.75
N ASP A 411 0.01 21.03 -1.92
CA ASP A 411 -0.81 21.56 -0.80
C ASP A 411 -1.66 20.45 -0.15
N SER A 412 -2.28 19.58 -0.94
CA SER A 412 -3.08 18.48 -0.39
C SER A 412 -2.22 17.41 0.29
N ALA A 413 -1.02 17.13 -0.25
CA ALA A 413 -0.03 16.28 0.40
C ALA A 413 0.38 16.84 1.77
N ASP A 414 0.64 18.15 1.85
CA ASP A 414 1.00 18.83 3.10
C ASP A 414 -0.13 18.84 4.14
N LEU A 415 -1.37 19.04 3.67
CA LEU A 415 -2.57 18.97 4.51
C LEU A 415 -2.73 17.59 5.16
N VAL A 416 -2.62 16.51 4.38
CA VAL A 416 -2.73 15.13 4.89
C VAL A 416 -1.55 14.80 5.81
N ALA A 417 -0.33 15.18 5.44
CA ALA A 417 0.87 14.97 6.28
C ALA A 417 0.74 15.68 7.64
N SER A 418 0.23 16.91 7.64
CA SER A 418 -0.06 17.68 8.85
C SER A 418 -1.11 16.99 9.73
N TRP A 419 -2.16 16.41 9.12
CA TRP A 419 -3.15 15.62 9.85
C TRP A 419 -2.54 14.36 10.47
N VAL A 420 -1.75 13.60 9.71
CA VAL A 420 -1.03 12.39 10.17
C VAL A 420 -0.15 12.73 11.37
N ARG A 421 0.67 13.78 11.27
CA ARG A 421 1.51 14.28 12.36
C ARG A 421 0.70 14.61 13.62
N GLY A 422 -0.45 15.26 13.45
CA GLY A 422 -1.31 15.67 14.56
C GLY A 422 -2.07 14.55 15.26
N HIS A 423 -2.36 13.45 14.57
CA HIS A 423 -3.31 12.43 15.04
C HIS A 423 -2.73 11.01 15.16
N LEU A 424 -1.72 10.67 14.37
CA LEU A 424 -1.15 9.32 14.31
C LEU A 424 0.23 9.21 14.94
N GLU A 425 0.91 10.32 15.21
CA GLU A 425 2.20 10.26 15.89
C GLU A 425 2.06 9.69 17.31
N ASP A 426 2.84 8.64 17.63
CA ASP A 426 2.93 8.15 19.00
C ASP A 426 3.53 9.26 19.88
N PRO A 427 2.83 9.74 20.94
CA PRO A 427 3.32 10.79 21.82
C PRO A 427 4.67 10.49 22.50
N ARG A 428 5.11 9.21 22.51
CA ARG A 428 6.44 8.80 22.98
C ARG A 428 7.54 8.95 21.92
N GLY A 429 7.21 9.47 20.74
CA GLY A 429 8.12 9.75 19.62
C GLY A 429 8.60 8.51 18.86
N SER A 430 7.91 7.38 18.96
CA SER A 430 8.42 6.06 18.55
C SER A 430 7.79 5.52 17.26
N ALA A 431 7.45 6.37 16.28
CA ALA A 431 6.74 6.11 15.01
C ALA A 431 5.23 6.42 15.00
N LEU A 432 4.57 6.16 13.87
CA LEU A 432 3.16 6.45 13.60
C LEU A 432 2.28 5.23 13.86
N PHE A 433 1.13 5.44 14.50
CA PHE A 433 0.07 4.45 14.60
C PHE A 433 -0.64 4.27 13.26
N ASP A 434 -1.12 3.05 13.03
CA ASP A 434 -1.89 2.66 11.84
C ASP A 434 -3.22 3.42 11.70
N SER A 435 -3.79 3.87 12.82
CA SER A 435 -5.06 4.61 12.90
C SER A 435 -5.16 5.38 14.21
N VAL A 436 -6.13 6.29 14.29
CA VAL A 436 -6.38 7.07 15.52
C VAL A 436 -6.72 6.13 16.68
N VAL A 437 -5.89 6.18 17.73
CA VAL A 437 -6.10 5.38 18.94
C VAL A 437 -7.27 5.95 19.73
N ARG A 438 -8.33 5.15 19.87
CA ARG A 438 -9.57 5.53 20.56
C ARG A 438 -9.79 4.64 21.78
N PRO A 439 -9.56 5.12 23.02
CA PRO A 439 -9.68 4.30 24.23
C PRO A 439 -11.07 3.68 24.46
N ASP A 440 -12.09 4.31 23.89
CA ASP A 440 -13.50 3.92 23.93
C ASP A 440 -13.90 2.96 22.79
N ALA A 441 -13.05 2.75 21.79
CA ALA A 441 -13.34 1.84 20.67
C ALA A 441 -13.54 0.39 21.15
N VAL A 442 -14.18 -0.43 20.32
CA VAL A 442 -14.44 -1.84 20.66
C VAL A 442 -13.18 -2.71 20.51
N GLY A 443 -12.96 -3.64 21.45
CA GLY A 443 -11.93 -4.67 21.34
C GLY A 443 -10.51 -4.12 21.20
N ASN A 444 -9.74 -4.73 20.29
CA ASN A 444 -8.35 -4.39 20.03
C ASN A 444 -8.20 -3.09 19.22
N LEU A 445 -9.28 -2.47 18.74
CA LEU A 445 -9.22 -1.11 18.14
C LEU A 445 -8.85 -0.03 19.16
N LYS A 446 -8.86 -0.35 20.46
CA LYS A 446 -8.38 0.54 21.53
C LYS A 446 -6.88 0.76 21.51
N VAL A 447 -6.14 -0.07 20.77
CA VAL A 447 -4.69 -0.08 20.77
C VAL A 447 -4.21 0.18 19.35
N GLY A 448 -3.30 1.16 19.21
CA GLY A 448 -2.65 1.44 17.94
C GLY A 448 -1.54 0.43 17.67
N THR A 449 -1.45 -0.02 16.42
CA THR A 449 -0.37 -0.86 15.92
C THR A 449 0.57 -0.02 15.07
N LYS A 450 1.80 -0.48 14.88
CA LYS A 450 2.81 0.22 14.08
C LYS A 450 3.32 -0.72 13.03
N ASP A 451 2.65 -0.71 11.89
CA ASP A 451 3.07 -1.52 10.76
C ASP A 451 4.34 -0.94 10.12
N VAL A 452 5.29 -1.83 9.78
CA VAL A 452 6.58 -1.41 9.23
C VAL A 452 6.40 -0.84 7.82
N PRO A 453 5.83 -1.58 6.84
CA PRO A 453 5.52 -1.05 5.51
C PRO A 453 4.86 0.34 5.53
N ASP A 454 3.74 0.50 6.25
CA ASP A 454 3.00 1.77 6.28
C ASP A 454 3.87 2.94 6.80
N ASN A 455 4.63 2.69 7.87
CA ASN A 455 5.52 3.69 8.44
C ASN A 455 6.69 4.04 7.49
N MET A 456 7.20 3.08 6.73
CA MET A 456 8.29 3.32 5.79
C MET A 456 7.81 4.08 4.55
N GLN A 457 6.61 3.77 4.05
CA GLN A 457 5.96 4.53 2.99
C GLN A 457 5.67 5.97 3.44
N ALA A 458 5.21 6.15 4.68
CA ALA A 458 5.02 7.49 5.26
C ALA A 458 6.35 8.25 5.42
N ALA A 459 7.40 7.59 5.94
CA ALA A 459 8.72 8.22 6.09
C ALA A 459 9.32 8.64 4.74
N ASP A 460 9.20 7.81 3.70
CA ASP A 460 9.64 8.13 2.33
C ASP A 460 8.91 9.37 1.79
N ALA A 461 7.58 9.39 1.92
CA ALA A 461 6.73 10.49 1.46
C ALA A 461 7.04 11.80 2.22
N LEU A 462 7.22 11.74 3.54
CA LEU A 462 7.58 12.90 4.38
C LEU A 462 8.97 13.46 4.03
N LEU A 463 9.94 12.60 3.68
CA LEU A 463 11.25 13.07 3.20
C LEU A 463 11.12 13.81 1.88
N ARG A 464 10.32 13.31 0.94
CA ARG A 464 10.03 14.00 -0.33
C ARG A 464 9.32 15.33 -0.10
N LEU A 465 8.33 15.35 0.80
CA LEU A 465 7.59 16.56 1.14
C LEU A 465 8.50 17.61 1.78
N TYR A 466 9.40 17.22 2.68
CA TYR A 466 10.44 18.12 3.22
C TYR A 466 11.31 18.73 2.10
N LEU A 467 11.73 17.93 1.12
CA LEU A 467 12.57 18.44 0.02
C LEU A 467 11.85 19.50 -0.82
N LEU A 468 10.53 19.40 -0.97
CA LEU A 468 9.73 20.27 -1.82
C LEU A 468 9.16 21.49 -1.08
N THR A 469 8.95 21.39 0.24
CA THR A 469 8.33 22.45 1.06
C THR A 469 9.33 23.18 1.95
N GLY A 470 10.44 22.52 2.32
CA GLY A 470 11.35 23.00 3.35
C GLY A 470 10.82 22.93 4.79
N ASP A 471 9.64 22.34 5.05
CA ASP A 471 9.12 22.19 6.42
C ASP A 471 9.94 21.13 7.18
N GLU A 472 10.79 21.60 8.10
CA GLU A 472 11.65 20.75 8.94
C GLU A 472 10.87 19.76 9.80
N GLU A 473 9.60 20.01 10.11
CA GLU A 473 8.79 19.08 10.89
C GLU A 473 8.54 17.77 10.14
N HIS A 474 8.44 17.79 8.80
CA HIS A 474 8.31 16.58 7.98
C HIS A 474 9.58 15.73 8.07
N ALA A 475 10.75 16.36 7.92
CA ALA A 475 12.04 15.70 8.09
C ALA A 475 12.18 15.11 9.50
N ARG A 476 11.78 15.86 10.53
CA ARG A 476 11.87 15.42 11.93
C ARG A 476 10.95 14.24 12.21
N LEU A 477 9.74 14.23 11.66
CA LEU A 477 8.83 13.10 11.78
C LEU A 477 9.37 11.86 11.05
N ALA A 478 9.80 12.01 9.79
CA ALA A 478 10.40 10.91 9.04
C ALA A 478 11.62 10.31 9.75
N GLN A 479 12.52 11.15 10.26
CA GLN A 479 13.72 10.70 10.98
C GLN A 479 13.35 9.89 12.23
N ARG A 480 12.41 10.36 13.05
CA ARG A 480 11.98 9.63 14.25
C ARG A 480 11.30 8.31 13.91
N THR A 481 10.48 8.30 12.86
CA THR A 481 9.85 7.07 12.34
C THR A 481 10.91 6.06 11.92
N LEU A 482 11.92 6.44 11.14
CA LEU A 482 13.03 5.55 10.77
C LEU A 482 13.80 5.06 12.01
N GLN A 483 14.11 5.95 12.95
CA GLN A 483 14.86 5.62 14.16
C GLN A 483 14.14 4.59 15.04
N ALA A 484 12.81 4.67 15.13
CA ALA A 484 11.99 3.79 15.96
C ALA A 484 12.08 2.31 15.54
N PHE A 485 12.32 2.03 14.26
CA PHE A 485 12.41 0.66 13.75
C PHE A 485 13.84 0.12 13.65
N ILE A 486 14.87 0.94 13.94
CA ILE A 486 16.28 0.50 13.95
C ILE A 486 16.50 -0.75 14.83
N PRO A 487 15.96 -0.84 16.07
CA PRO A 487 16.18 -2.02 16.92
C PRO A 487 15.66 -3.33 16.34
N ALA A 488 14.59 -3.26 15.53
CA ALA A 488 14.01 -4.43 14.87
C ALA A 488 14.62 -4.72 13.49
N SER A 489 15.35 -3.76 12.90
CA SER A 489 15.84 -3.81 11.50
C SER A 489 16.53 -5.12 11.11
N SER A 490 17.41 -5.64 11.96
CA SER A 490 18.18 -6.86 11.67
C SER A 490 17.34 -8.14 11.62
N GLN A 491 16.11 -8.11 12.16
CA GLN A 491 15.21 -9.26 12.20
C GLN A 491 14.24 -9.28 11.02
N LEU A 492 14.12 -8.18 10.27
CA LEU A 492 13.18 -8.05 9.16
C LEU A 492 13.60 -8.88 7.93
N GLY A 493 14.88 -9.22 7.78
CA GLY A 493 15.39 -9.92 6.60
C GLY A 493 15.07 -9.14 5.33
N PHE A 494 14.49 -9.80 4.31
CA PHE A 494 14.09 -9.14 3.07
C PHE A 494 12.78 -8.32 3.21
N PHE A 495 11.98 -8.54 4.26
CA PHE A 495 10.84 -7.66 4.59
C PHE A 495 11.29 -6.28 5.06
N GLY A 496 12.58 -6.09 5.33
CA GLY A 496 13.18 -4.79 5.63
C GLY A 496 13.47 -3.93 4.39
N ALA A 497 13.06 -4.35 3.19
CA ALA A 497 13.40 -3.64 1.96
C ALA A 497 12.78 -2.24 1.86
N GLY A 498 11.50 -2.07 2.25
CA GLY A 498 10.88 -0.74 2.34
C GLY A 498 11.61 0.17 3.33
N PHE A 499 12.08 -0.38 4.47
CA PHE A 499 12.92 0.37 5.41
C PHE A 499 14.26 0.78 4.80
N ALA A 500 14.91 -0.12 4.06
CA ALA A 500 16.14 0.21 3.36
C ALA A 500 15.95 1.31 2.31
N LEU A 501 14.85 1.30 1.56
CA LEU A 501 14.52 2.36 0.59
C LEU A 501 14.32 3.72 1.29
N ALA A 502 13.50 3.77 2.34
CA ALA A 502 13.27 5.01 3.08
C ALA A 502 14.55 5.52 3.78
N ALA A 503 15.34 4.61 4.37
CA ALA A 503 16.64 4.95 4.96
C ALA A 503 17.64 5.44 3.90
N GLN A 504 17.64 4.84 2.70
CA GLN A 504 18.48 5.27 1.59
C GLN A 504 18.09 6.67 1.12
N ARG A 505 16.78 7.00 1.04
CA ARG A 505 16.33 8.36 0.72
C ARG A 505 16.83 9.38 1.74
N ALA A 506 16.83 9.04 3.02
CA ALA A 506 17.34 9.90 4.08
C ALA A 506 18.88 10.11 4.02
N LEU A 507 19.61 9.17 3.42
CA LEU A 507 21.09 9.18 3.39
C LEU A 507 21.67 9.75 2.10
N LEU A 508 20.96 9.63 0.98
CA LEU A 508 21.43 10.11 -0.31
C LEU A 508 21.32 11.64 -0.40
N PRO A 509 22.34 12.32 -0.98
CA PRO A 509 22.20 13.71 -1.37
C PRO A 509 21.03 13.86 -2.37
N PRO A 510 20.03 14.71 -2.10
CA PRO A 510 18.89 14.84 -3.00
C PRO A 510 19.30 15.48 -4.32
N ILE A 511 18.60 15.08 -5.38
CA ILE A 511 18.66 15.74 -6.69
C ILE A 511 17.36 16.50 -6.89
N LEU A 512 17.44 17.81 -6.74
CA LEU A 512 16.29 18.68 -6.90
C LEU A 512 16.36 19.34 -8.28
N VAL A 513 15.35 19.10 -9.11
CA VAL A 513 15.25 19.66 -10.45
C VAL A 513 14.17 20.74 -10.45
N HIS A 514 14.57 22.00 -10.44
CA HIS A 514 13.63 23.11 -10.56
C HIS A 514 13.37 23.41 -12.04
N VAL A 515 12.11 23.42 -12.45
CA VAL A 515 11.70 23.77 -13.83
C VAL A 515 10.90 25.06 -13.77
N LEU A 516 11.51 26.15 -14.23
CA LEU A 516 10.91 27.47 -14.24
C LEU A 516 10.23 27.71 -15.58
N GLY A 517 8.94 28.04 -15.57
CA GLY A 517 8.21 28.39 -16.78
C GLY A 517 6.70 28.36 -16.56
N ASN A 518 5.95 28.89 -17.52
CA ASN A 518 4.49 28.81 -17.47
C ASN A 518 4.05 27.33 -17.52
N GLU A 519 3.22 26.89 -16.58
CA GLU A 519 2.84 25.48 -16.42
C GLU A 519 2.09 24.91 -17.64
N SER A 520 1.37 25.76 -18.37
CA SER A 520 0.60 25.41 -19.55
C SER A 520 1.42 25.46 -20.85
N ALA A 521 2.65 25.97 -20.81
CA ALA A 521 3.48 26.08 -22.00
C ALA A 521 4.07 24.70 -22.39
N PRO A 522 3.94 24.27 -23.67
CA PRO A 522 4.47 22.98 -24.12
C PRO A 522 5.97 22.80 -23.85
N GLU A 523 6.75 23.87 -23.94
CA GLU A 523 8.19 23.85 -23.67
C GLU A 523 8.50 23.59 -22.18
N THR A 524 7.69 24.13 -21.26
CA THR A 524 7.80 23.83 -19.82
C THR A 524 7.44 22.37 -19.55
N GLN A 525 6.34 21.89 -20.13
CA GLN A 525 5.90 20.49 -19.98
C GLN A 525 6.93 19.51 -20.55
N ALA A 526 7.62 19.86 -21.63
CA ALA A 526 8.73 19.07 -22.17
C ALA A 526 9.91 18.97 -21.20
N LEU A 527 10.27 20.06 -20.52
CA LEU A 527 11.32 20.04 -19.48
C LEU A 527 10.90 19.21 -18.26
N VAL A 528 9.65 19.34 -17.79
CA VAL A 528 9.10 18.52 -16.70
C VAL A 528 9.14 17.03 -17.06
N ALA A 529 8.68 16.67 -18.27
CA ALA A 529 8.72 15.29 -18.74
C ALA A 529 10.14 14.75 -18.87
N ALA A 530 11.09 15.56 -19.38
CA ALA A 530 12.48 15.16 -19.49
C ALA A 530 13.16 14.97 -18.14
N ALA A 531 12.85 15.83 -17.16
CA ALA A 531 13.37 15.71 -15.80
C ALA A 531 12.91 14.42 -15.11
N ASN A 532 11.71 13.95 -15.45
CA ASN A 532 11.10 12.74 -14.90
C ASN A 532 11.45 11.45 -15.65
N ARG A 533 12.04 11.54 -16.86
CA ARG A 533 12.33 10.37 -17.72
C ARG A 533 13.41 9.46 -17.16
N ALA A 534 14.43 10.05 -16.54
CA ALA A 534 15.58 9.33 -16.00
C ALA A 534 15.26 8.73 -14.63
N TYR A 535 15.49 7.43 -14.46
CA TYR A 535 15.35 6.78 -13.16
C TYR A 535 16.45 7.25 -12.21
N ARG A 536 16.04 8.02 -11.20
CA ARG A 536 16.86 8.49 -10.07
C ARG A 536 16.02 8.42 -8.80
N PHE A 537 16.41 7.56 -7.88
CA PHE A 537 15.64 7.33 -6.66
C PHE A 537 15.57 8.57 -5.77
N GLU A 538 16.67 9.33 -5.69
CA GLU A 538 16.85 10.54 -4.88
C GLU A 538 16.37 11.83 -5.57
N ARG A 539 15.73 11.72 -6.75
CA ARG A 539 15.22 12.87 -7.52
C ARG A 539 13.90 13.37 -6.96
N ALA A 540 13.75 14.70 -6.93
CA ALA A 540 12.47 15.40 -6.90
C ALA A 540 12.44 16.46 -8.01
N VAL A 541 11.28 16.70 -8.61
CA VAL A 541 11.07 17.77 -9.60
C VAL A 541 10.13 18.82 -9.03
N GLN A 542 10.52 20.09 -9.12
CA GLN A 542 9.71 21.21 -8.67
C GLN A 542 9.41 22.13 -9.86
N PRO A 543 8.23 22.00 -10.48
CA PRO A 543 7.73 22.99 -11.42
C PRO A 543 7.41 24.29 -10.68
N LEU A 544 7.89 25.42 -11.19
CA LEU A 544 7.70 26.75 -10.60
C LEU A 544 7.21 27.71 -11.69
N ASP A 545 6.00 28.25 -11.57
CA ASP A 545 5.45 29.21 -12.52
C ASP A 545 5.75 30.65 -12.06
N PRO A 546 6.59 31.44 -12.77
CA PRO A 546 6.88 32.81 -12.38
C PRO A 546 5.66 33.75 -12.35
N ALA A 547 4.52 33.33 -12.91
CA ALA A 547 3.25 34.07 -12.81
C ALA A 547 2.50 33.81 -11.49
N ASN A 548 2.80 32.70 -10.80
CA ASN A 548 2.31 32.45 -9.45
C ASN A 548 3.14 33.27 -8.44
N PRO A 549 2.52 34.09 -7.57
CA PRO A 549 3.24 34.93 -6.61
C PRO A 549 4.14 34.15 -5.64
N ASP A 550 3.70 33.00 -5.16
CA ASP A 550 4.45 32.20 -4.17
C ASP A 550 5.66 31.54 -4.83
N ASP A 551 5.49 31.02 -6.05
CA ASP A 551 6.60 30.50 -6.87
C ASP A 551 7.59 31.60 -7.24
N ALA A 552 7.11 32.82 -7.55
CA ALA A 552 7.98 33.95 -7.87
C ALA A 552 8.86 34.36 -6.67
N GLU A 553 8.31 34.38 -5.46
CA GLU A 553 9.07 34.61 -4.22
C GLU A 553 10.08 33.48 -3.96
N HIS A 554 9.67 32.23 -4.21
CA HIS A 554 10.56 31.08 -4.08
C HIS A 554 11.73 31.13 -5.07
N ILE A 555 11.46 31.45 -6.35
CA ILE A 555 12.47 31.64 -7.41
C ILE A 555 13.48 32.74 -7.02
N GLU A 556 13.01 33.85 -6.45
CA GLU A 556 13.87 34.93 -5.97
C GLU A 556 14.77 34.46 -4.81
N THR A 557 14.19 33.71 -3.85
CA THR A 557 14.91 33.14 -2.70
C THR A 557 16.00 32.16 -3.14
N LEU A 558 15.74 31.36 -4.17
CA LEU A 558 16.72 30.46 -4.79
C LEU A 558 17.82 31.20 -5.57
N GLY A 559 17.65 32.50 -5.82
CA GLY A 559 18.63 33.34 -6.51
C GLY A 559 18.71 33.06 -8.02
N TYR A 560 17.65 32.53 -8.61
CA TYR A 560 17.60 32.25 -10.05
C TYR A 560 17.37 33.51 -10.87
N LYS A 561 17.96 33.51 -12.07
CA LYS A 561 17.85 34.65 -12.97
C LYS A 561 16.55 34.55 -13.75
N PRO A 562 15.82 35.66 -13.92
CA PRO A 562 14.67 35.70 -14.82
C PRO A 562 15.10 35.25 -16.23
N SER A 563 14.28 34.37 -16.82
CA SER A 563 14.48 33.87 -18.18
C SER A 563 13.21 34.12 -19.00
N ALA A 564 13.39 34.44 -20.28
CA ALA A 564 12.28 34.58 -21.22
C ALA A 564 11.80 33.23 -21.78
N LEU A 565 12.63 32.20 -21.68
CA LEU A 565 12.31 30.81 -22.06
C LEU A 565 12.23 29.95 -20.80
N PRO A 566 11.41 28.88 -20.81
CA PRO A 566 11.45 27.89 -19.74
C PRO A 566 12.86 27.33 -19.54
N VAL A 567 13.24 27.11 -18.29
CA VAL A 567 14.61 26.74 -17.93
C VAL A 567 14.62 25.80 -16.74
N ALA A 568 15.48 24.79 -16.78
CA ALA A 568 15.65 23.81 -15.72
C ALA A 568 17.00 23.95 -15.03
N TYR A 569 17.00 23.84 -13.70
CA TYR A 569 18.17 23.78 -12.83
C TYR A 569 18.24 22.41 -12.18
N VAL A 570 19.34 21.67 -12.39
CA VAL A 570 19.58 20.39 -11.72
C VAL A 570 20.53 20.63 -10.55
N CYS A 571 20.03 20.45 -9.33
CA CYS A 571 20.77 20.73 -8.10
C CYS A 571 21.06 19.44 -7.33
N VAL A 572 22.33 19.23 -6.97
CA VAL A 572 22.78 18.13 -6.10
C VAL A 572 23.13 18.74 -4.75
N ALA A 573 22.38 18.38 -3.72
CA ALA A 573 22.44 19.02 -2.40
C ALA A 573 22.32 20.56 -2.50
N THR A 574 23.41 21.31 -2.31
CA THR A 574 23.42 22.78 -2.28
C THR A 574 23.99 23.44 -3.53
N ARG A 575 24.29 22.67 -4.58
CA ARG A 575 24.93 23.17 -5.81
C ARG A 575 24.12 22.79 -7.03
N CYS A 576 23.93 23.75 -7.93
CA CYS A 576 23.25 23.52 -9.21
C CYS A 576 24.24 23.48 -10.36
N LEU A 577 23.96 22.64 -11.36
CA LEU A 577 24.61 22.62 -12.65
C LEU A 577 24.23 23.88 -13.47
N GLU A 578 24.90 24.08 -14.60
CA GLU A 578 24.49 25.14 -15.55
C GLU A 578 23.04 24.87 -16.02
N PRO A 579 22.17 25.89 -16.00
CA PRO A 579 20.78 25.72 -16.38
C PRO A 579 20.64 25.38 -17.87
N THR A 580 19.58 24.64 -18.22
CA THR A 580 19.27 24.26 -19.60
C THR A 580 17.82 24.55 -19.96
N SER A 581 17.58 24.99 -21.19
CA SER A 581 16.25 25.05 -21.82
C SER A 581 16.03 23.93 -22.83
N ASP A 582 16.99 23.01 -22.95
CA ASP A 582 16.95 21.84 -23.83
C ASP A 582 16.54 20.60 -23.01
N ALA A 583 15.40 20.01 -23.38
CA ALA A 583 14.82 18.83 -22.74
C ALA A 583 15.69 17.57 -22.93
N ASP A 584 16.31 17.39 -24.09
CA ASP A 584 17.17 16.22 -24.33
C ASP A 584 18.44 16.31 -23.48
N ALA A 585 19.02 17.51 -23.39
CA ALA A 585 20.16 17.77 -22.51
C ALA A 585 19.79 17.56 -21.03
N LEU A 586 18.60 17.99 -20.60
CA LEU A 586 18.14 17.88 -19.22
C LEU A 586 18.08 16.42 -18.73
N SER A 587 17.54 15.51 -19.54
CA SER A 587 17.47 14.09 -19.16
C SER A 587 18.86 13.48 -18.92
N GLY A 588 19.85 13.86 -19.74
CA GLY A 588 21.25 13.48 -19.55
C GLY A 588 21.86 14.07 -18.27
N LEU A 589 21.57 15.34 -17.95
CA LEU A 589 22.03 15.99 -16.71
C LEU A 589 21.46 15.30 -15.47
N VAL A 590 20.15 15.03 -15.44
CA VAL A 590 19.50 14.31 -14.32
C VAL A 590 20.09 12.90 -14.16
N SER A 591 20.36 12.20 -15.26
CA SER A 591 20.90 10.84 -15.22
C SER A 591 22.31 10.77 -14.62
N THR A 592 23.12 11.80 -14.83
CA THR A 592 24.57 11.82 -14.48
C THR A 592 24.91 12.70 -13.28
N ALA A 593 23.94 13.45 -12.75
CA ALA A 593 24.11 14.31 -11.58
C ALA A 593 24.64 13.50 -10.38
N SER A 594 25.76 13.95 -9.79
CA SER A 594 26.44 13.34 -8.64
C SER A 594 27.20 14.35 -7.81
#